data_AF-A0A6J1NEU7-F1
#
_entry.id   AF-A0A6J1NEU7-F1
#
_cell.length_a   1.000
_cell.length_b   1.000
_cell.length_c   1.000
_cell.angle_alpha   90.00
_cell.angle_beta   90.00
_cell.angle_gamma   90.00
#
_symmetry.space_group_name_H-M   'P 1'
#
loop_
_entity.id
_entity.type
_entity.pdbx_description
1 polymer ?
#
loop_
_entity_poly.entity_id
_entity_poly.type
_entity_poly.pdbx_seq_one_letter_code
_entity_poly.pdbx_strand_id
1 'polypeptide(L)'
;MCRPLSISCYLSFEVIMRIVCAYLFLHTVSAQVGFGGYFGFSQVCQKWGCINRKFNFNDVLPLENQYKDFIKEMFAIEFHDVALRAVDRCYESEHTVKYTNTCPGQALLHCVMDKLIQDCPEPYWKQDDGCATVASLAGNDYMFSQSRYKNLQRNLPLERRPSMFLLNCFRSRCCDLQQMFNESLLSECGITEMLHYFDREPQLRTPAFRNGPSIEDVTTKKTGADVIGQVYNFHLLSEITTSTTSMVYSTNADDDEDGNYEDQDPLDCCEEITRFIRHDWRTDCDFKLKWDEQLRLVVRHDEQVEKTRNNVQCEDLTQSASCVLNKMGILNRFGFIDQFTMKNKIRAYSNGKTSYMYAVFNSAFLNVPRYREQCDSPRRLFNLLDAMLVVCEPAKRVSNRQCNKIFTDIRNSVSDITKENLDQIVNNQNQNVQYHVS
;
A
#
# COMPACT_ATOMS: atom_id res chain seq x y z
N MET A 1 -7.89 -69.60 -28.12
CA MET A 1 -9.13 -68.95 -27.68
C MET A 1 -8.84 -67.47 -27.46
N CYS A 2 -9.09 -66.64 -28.47
CA CYS A 2 -8.95 -65.18 -28.39
C CYS A 2 -10.34 -64.56 -28.44
N ARG A 3 -10.71 -63.78 -27.42
CA ARG A 3 -11.94 -62.98 -27.42
C ARG A 3 -11.66 -61.61 -28.08
N PRO A 4 -12.59 -61.06 -28.87
CA PRO A 4 -12.43 -59.74 -29.47
C PRO A 4 -12.77 -58.66 -28.44
N LEU A 5 -11.89 -57.66 -28.35
CA LEU A 5 -12.13 -56.42 -27.60
C LEU A 5 -13.06 -55.50 -28.39
N SER A 6 -14.09 -55.05 -27.69
CA SER A 6 -15.20 -54.24 -28.17
C SER A 6 -14.77 -52.84 -28.65
N ILE A 7 -15.39 -52.42 -29.75
CA ILE A 7 -15.25 -51.14 -30.49
C ILE A 7 -15.66 -49.88 -29.68
N SER A 8 -16.01 -50.01 -28.39
CA SER A 8 -16.63 -48.95 -27.60
C SER A 8 -15.66 -47.87 -27.04
N CYS A 9 -14.35 -47.96 -27.27
CA CYS A 9 -13.38 -46.98 -26.74
C CYS A 9 -13.01 -45.83 -27.70
N TYR A 10 -13.36 -45.90 -28.99
CA TYR A 10 -12.92 -44.89 -29.96
C TYR A 10 -13.76 -43.60 -29.96
N LEU A 11 -15.03 -43.67 -29.56
CA LEU A 11 -15.88 -42.47 -29.47
C LEU A 11 -15.47 -41.52 -28.32
N SER A 12 -14.81 -42.03 -27.29
CA SER A 12 -14.42 -41.23 -26.13
C SER A 12 -13.30 -40.24 -26.46
N PHE A 13 -12.37 -40.62 -27.33
CA PHE A 13 -11.16 -39.83 -27.58
C PHE A 13 -11.42 -38.59 -28.44
N GLU A 14 -12.29 -38.70 -29.44
CA GLU A 14 -12.63 -37.57 -30.32
C GLU A 14 -13.41 -36.47 -29.57
N VAL A 15 -14.30 -36.88 -28.66
CA VAL A 15 -15.07 -35.94 -27.83
C VAL A 15 -14.15 -35.25 -26.81
N ILE A 16 -13.23 -35.99 -26.18
CA ILE A 16 -12.25 -35.42 -25.25
C ILE A 16 -11.33 -34.43 -25.98
N MET A 17 -10.83 -34.76 -27.17
CA MET A 17 -10.00 -33.84 -27.97
C MET A 17 -10.75 -32.56 -28.36
N ARG A 18 -12.03 -32.65 -28.73
CA ARG A 18 -12.83 -31.46 -29.04
C ARG A 18 -13.08 -30.58 -27.81
N ILE A 19 -13.31 -31.19 -26.63
CA ILE A 19 -13.47 -30.44 -25.37
C ILE A 19 -12.15 -29.78 -24.95
N VAL A 20 -11.01 -30.49 -25.06
CA VAL A 20 -9.69 -29.94 -24.75
C VAL A 20 -9.30 -28.83 -25.72
N CYS A 21 -9.55 -29.00 -27.03
CA CYS A 21 -9.36 -27.92 -28.00
C CYS A 21 -10.26 -26.72 -27.71
N ALA A 22 -11.54 -26.92 -27.36
CA ALA A 22 -12.43 -25.82 -26.98
C ALA A 22 -11.93 -25.09 -25.73
N TYR A 23 -11.46 -25.81 -24.72
CA TYR A 23 -10.85 -25.22 -23.52
C TYR A 23 -9.56 -24.45 -23.83
N LEU A 24 -8.67 -25.01 -24.67
CA LEU A 24 -7.46 -24.34 -25.11
C LEU A 24 -7.76 -23.08 -25.92
N PHE A 25 -8.75 -23.12 -26.82
CA PHE A 25 -9.20 -21.96 -27.58
C PHE A 25 -9.84 -20.89 -26.67
N LEU A 26 -10.62 -21.29 -25.67
CA LEU A 26 -11.19 -20.36 -24.69
C LEU A 26 -10.09 -19.69 -23.85
N HIS A 27 -9.02 -20.41 -23.52
CA HIS A 27 -7.87 -19.85 -22.81
C HIS A 27 -7.00 -18.94 -23.68
N THR A 28 -6.80 -19.24 -24.97
CA THR A 28 -6.02 -18.38 -25.88
C THR A 28 -6.75 -17.10 -26.24
N VAL A 29 -8.08 -17.14 -26.40
CA VAL A 29 -8.89 -15.93 -26.63
C VAL A 29 -8.91 -15.00 -25.41
N SER A 30 -8.76 -15.56 -24.20
CA SER A 30 -8.69 -14.78 -22.96
C SER A 30 -7.29 -14.25 -22.63
N ALA A 31 -6.27 -14.67 -23.37
CA ALA A 31 -4.88 -14.23 -23.23
C ALA A 31 -4.55 -13.15 -24.27
N GLN A 32 -5.39 -12.13 -24.39
CA GLN A 32 -5.03 -10.94 -25.17
C GLN A 32 -4.02 -10.10 -24.38
N VAL A 33 -2.85 -9.93 -25.00
CA VAL A 33 -1.81 -8.90 -24.79
C VAL A 33 -1.73 -8.35 -23.36
N GLY A 34 -0.88 -8.93 -22.50
CA GLY A 34 -0.30 -8.30 -21.30
C GLY A 34 -1.22 -7.77 -20.18
N PHE A 35 -2.53 -7.65 -20.39
CA PHE A 35 -3.49 -6.94 -19.56
C PHE A 35 -4.26 -7.86 -18.60
N GLY A 36 -3.56 -8.81 -17.97
CA GLY A 36 -4.11 -9.65 -16.89
C GLY A 36 -5.32 -10.52 -17.26
N GLY A 37 -5.74 -11.40 -16.35
CA GLY A 37 -6.94 -12.22 -16.53
C GLY A 37 -8.21 -11.38 -16.39
N TYR A 38 -9.12 -11.48 -17.36
CA TYR A 38 -10.40 -10.77 -17.34
C TYR A 38 -11.30 -11.24 -16.18
N PHE A 39 -11.48 -10.39 -15.17
CA PHE A 39 -12.48 -10.59 -14.11
C PHE A 39 -13.76 -9.80 -14.44
N GLY A 40 -14.51 -10.26 -15.45
CA GLY A 40 -15.71 -9.57 -15.96
C GLY A 40 -16.80 -9.27 -14.92
N PHE A 41 -16.80 -9.96 -13.77
CA PHE A 41 -17.78 -9.77 -12.69
C PHE A 41 -17.28 -8.90 -11.53
N SER A 42 -16.07 -8.33 -11.59
CA SER A 42 -15.65 -7.39 -10.55
C SER A 42 -16.46 -6.09 -10.63
N GLN A 43 -16.82 -5.51 -9.48
CA GLN A 43 -17.52 -4.21 -9.44
C GLN A 43 -16.72 -3.12 -10.18
N VAL A 44 -15.39 -3.19 -10.13
CA VAL A 44 -14.48 -2.31 -10.89
C VAL A 44 -14.74 -2.42 -12.39
N CYS A 45 -14.87 -3.64 -12.93
CA CYS A 45 -15.12 -3.84 -14.36
C CYS A 45 -16.53 -3.44 -14.79
N GLN A 46 -17.51 -3.49 -13.90
CA GLN A 46 -18.85 -2.98 -14.21
C GLN A 46 -18.84 -1.46 -14.41
N LYS A 47 -18.16 -0.73 -13.52
CA LYS A 47 -17.98 0.72 -13.64
C LYS A 47 -17.17 1.08 -14.89
N TRP A 48 -16.11 0.32 -15.17
CA TRP A 48 -15.30 0.52 -16.37
C TRP A 48 -16.06 0.24 -17.67
N GLY A 49 -16.90 -0.80 -17.69
CA GLY A 49 -17.78 -1.10 -18.82
C GLY A 49 -18.76 0.04 -19.12
N CYS A 50 -19.24 0.75 -18.09
CA CYS A 50 -20.04 1.96 -18.31
C CYS A 50 -19.25 3.04 -19.06
N ILE A 51 -18.00 3.28 -18.68
CA ILE A 51 -17.13 4.27 -19.33
C ILE A 51 -16.86 3.86 -20.78
N ASN A 52 -16.49 2.60 -21.02
CA ASN A 52 -16.25 2.10 -22.37
C ASN A 52 -17.48 2.31 -23.27
N ARG A 53 -18.68 1.97 -22.79
CA ARG A 53 -19.93 2.19 -23.55
C ARG A 53 -20.18 3.67 -23.88
N LYS A 54 -19.85 4.58 -22.97
CA LYS A 54 -19.99 6.03 -23.21
C LYS A 54 -19.03 6.55 -24.28
N PHE A 55 -17.89 5.91 -24.47
CA PHE A 55 -16.95 6.18 -25.55
C PHE A 55 -17.13 5.27 -26.78
N ASN A 56 -18.22 4.50 -26.82
CA ASN A 56 -18.49 3.54 -27.90
C ASN A 56 -17.35 2.50 -28.07
N PHE A 57 -16.68 2.15 -26.98
CA PHE A 57 -15.75 1.04 -26.90
C PHE A 57 -16.50 -0.24 -26.49
N ASN A 58 -15.99 -1.38 -26.94
CA ASN A 58 -16.45 -2.66 -26.44
C ASN A 58 -16.07 -2.80 -24.94
N ASP A 59 -16.80 -3.64 -24.19
CA ASP A 59 -16.51 -3.96 -22.77
C ASP A 59 -15.19 -4.76 -22.58
N VAL A 60 -14.41 -4.92 -23.65
CA VAL A 60 -13.10 -5.58 -23.72
C VAL A 60 -12.02 -4.49 -23.93
N LEU A 61 -10.86 -4.87 -24.45
CA LEU A 61 -9.84 -3.95 -24.94
C LEU A 61 -10.33 -3.29 -26.25
N PRO A 62 -10.33 -1.95 -26.38
CA PRO A 62 -10.68 -1.29 -27.62
C PRO A 62 -9.69 -1.65 -28.74
N LEU A 63 -10.10 -1.48 -30.01
CA LEU A 63 -9.17 -1.63 -31.14
C LEU A 63 -8.15 -0.50 -31.09
N GLU A 64 -6.88 -0.80 -31.40
CA GLU A 64 -5.77 0.15 -31.33
C GLU A 64 -6.06 1.46 -32.07
N ASN A 65 -6.50 1.38 -33.33
CA ASN A 65 -6.82 2.58 -34.13
C ASN A 65 -7.97 3.39 -33.52
N GLN A 66 -9.00 2.70 -33.01
CA GLN A 66 -10.13 3.37 -32.35
C GLN A 66 -9.67 4.12 -31.09
N TYR A 67 -8.76 3.51 -30.32
CA TYR A 67 -8.20 4.12 -29.13
C TYR A 67 -7.24 5.28 -29.45
N LYS A 68 -6.47 5.18 -30.53
CA LYS A 68 -5.61 6.27 -31.03
C LYS A 68 -6.42 7.51 -31.40
N ASP A 69 -7.54 7.34 -32.09
CA ASP A 69 -8.40 8.46 -32.48
C ASP A 69 -9.01 9.13 -31.25
N PHE A 70 -9.52 8.33 -30.30
CA PHE A 70 -10.02 8.83 -29.02
C PHE A 70 -8.96 9.61 -28.22
N ILE A 71 -7.73 9.09 -28.12
CA ILE A 71 -6.65 9.73 -27.38
C ILE A 71 -6.24 11.05 -28.05
N LYS A 72 -6.23 11.15 -29.38
CA LYS A 72 -5.99 12.41 -30.09
C LYS A 72 -7.05 13.47 -29.79
N GLU A 73 -8.32 13.07 -29.74
CA GLU A 73 -9.42 13.99 -29.44
C GLU A 73 -9.37 14.49 -27.99
N MET A 74 -8.81 13.67 -27.08
CA MET A 74 -8.76 13.95 -25.66
C MET A 74 -7.65 14.92 -25.23
N PHE A 75 -6.56 14.99 -25.98
CA PHE A 75 -5.40 15.81 -25.66
C PHE A 75 -5.22 16.95 -26.66
N ALA A 76 -4.65 18.06 -26.22
CA ALA A 76 -4.24 19.12 -27.14
C ALA A 76 -3.15 18.65 -28.13
N ILE A 77 -3.03 19.38 -29.22
CA ILE A 77 -2.21 19.03 -30.40
C ILE A 77 -0.75 18.74 -30.01
N GLU A 78 -0.22 19.45 -29.02
CA GLU A 78 1.15 19.31 -28.53
C GLU A 78 1.44 17.92 -27.92
N PHE A 79 0.40 17.21 -27.49
CA PHE A 79 0.51 15.87 -26.92
C PHE A 79 0.22 14.77 -27.95
N HIS A 80 -0.31 15.07 -29.13
CA HIS A 80 -0.78 14.05 -30.09
C HIS A 80 0.30 13.02 -30.41
N ASP A 81 1.50 13.47 -30.77
CA ASP A 81 2.60 12.57 -31.12
C ASP A 81 3.06 11.70 -29.94
N VAL A 82 3.09 12.28 -28.73
CA VAL A 82 3.48 11.54 -27.51
C VAL A 82 2.40 10.52 -27.14
N ALA A 83 1.14 10.92 -27.25
CA ALA A 83 0.00 10.09 -26.89
C ALA A 83 -0.15 8.90 -27.84
N LEU A 84 0.10 9.08 -29.14
CA LEU A 84 0.10 7.97 -30.10
C LEU A 84 1.20 6.97 -29.83
N ARG A 85 2.44 7.44 -29.60
CA ARG A 85 3.55 6.55 -29.22
C ARG A 85 3.28 5.83 -27.90
N ALA A 86 2.61 6.49 -26.95
CA ALA A 86 2.19 5.87 -25.69
C ALA A 86 1.20 4.73 -25.95
N VAL A 87 0.22 4.93 -26.84
CA VAL A 87 -0.71 3.88 -27.25
C VAL A 87 0.03 2.73 -27.93
N ASP A 88 0.92 3.01 -28.89
CA ASP A 88 1.72 1.98 -29.59
C ASP A 88 2.44 1.06 -28.60
N ARG A 89 3.21 1.65 -27.68
CA ARG A 89 3.97 0.93 -26.65
C ARG A 89 3.10 0.12 -25.69
N CYS A 90 1.83 0.50 -25.53
CA CYS A 90 0.89 -0.21 -24.66
C CYS A 90 0.18 -1.37 -25.35
N TYR A 91 0.07 -1.34 -26.68
CA TYR A 91 -0.41 -2.48 -27.47
C TYR A 91 0.70 -3.45 -27.89
N GLU A 92 1.97 -3.03 -27.80
CA GLU A 92 3.13 -3.92 -27.95
C GLU A 92 3.11 -5.05 -26.89
N SER A 93 3.37 -6.28 -27.32
CA SER A 93 3.33 -7.48 -26.47
C SER A 93 4.39 -7.52 -25.37
N GLU A 94 5.39 -6.63 -25.40
CA GLU A 94 6.59 -6.68 -24.57
C GLU A 94 6.58 -5.68 -23.39
N HIS A 95 5.44 -5.04 -23.07
CA HIS A 95 5.43 -4.13 -21.94
C HIS A 95 5.74 -4.85 -20.62
N THR A 96 6.74 -4.34 -19.88
CA THR A 96 7.28 -4.99 -18.67
C THR A 96 6.40 -4.81 -17.44
N VAL A 97 5.55 -3.77 -17.45
CA VAL A 97 4.68 -3.42 -16.32
C VAL A 97 3.39 -4.22 -16.39
N LYS A 98 3.09 -4.96 -15.32
CA LYS A 98 1.82 -5.69 -15.17
C LYS A 98 0.86 -4.88 -14.32
N TYR A 99 -0.23 -4.43 -14.92
CA TYR A 99 -1.35 -3.81 -14.21
C TYR A 99 -2.25 -4.91 -13.64
N THR A 100 -2.18 -5.11 -12.33
CA THR A 100 -2.95 -6.15 -11.62
C THR A 100 -4.21 -5.55 -11.01
N ASN A 101 -5.24 -6.39 -10.82
CA ASN A 101 -6.54 -5.98 -10.25
C ASN A 101 -7.24 -4.85 -11.05
N THR A 102 -7.01 -4.82 -12.36
CA THR A 102 -7.60 -3.85 -13.28
C THR A 102 -8.28 -4.57 -14.43
N CYS A 103 -9.29 -3.93 -15.01
CA CYS A 103 -9.95 -4.43 -16.22
C CYS A 103 -9.11 -4.06 -17.46
N PRO A 104 -9.21 -4.76 -18.60
CA PRO A 104 -8.33 -4.52 -19.74
C PRO A 104 -8.29 -3.07 -20.23
N GLY A 105 -9.44 -2.42 -20.37
CA GLY A 105 -9.49 -1.00 -20.75
C GLY A 105 -8.89 -0.06 -19.70
N GLN A 106 -9.04 -0.37 -18.41
CA GLN A 106 -8.43 0.40 -17.32
C GLN A 106 -6.91 0.20 -17.31
N ALA A 107 -6.45 -1.02 -17.54
CA ALA A 107 -5.04 -1.36 -17.63
C ALA A 107 -4.36 -0.66 -18.81
N LEU A 108 -5.04 -0.62 -19.97
CA LEU A 108 -4.60 0.16 -21.13
C LEU A 108 -4.51 1.65 -20.81
N LEU A 109 -5.53 2.22 -20.16
CA LEU A 109 -5.48 3.62 -19.74
C LEU A 109 -4.30 3.89 -18.80
N HIS A 110 -4.09 3.05 -17.78
CA HIS A 110 -2.96 3.20 -16.86
C HIS A 110 -1.62 3.14 -17.59
N CYS A 111 -1.47 2.21 -18.53
CA CYS A 111 -0.29 2.13 -19.38
C CYS A 111 -0.05 3.42 -20.16
N VAL A 112 -1.07 3.92 -20.85
CA VAL A 112 -0.95 5.13 -21.67
C VAL A 112 -0.64 6.34 -20.79
N MET A 113 -1.20 6.44 -19.59
CA MET A 113 -0.86 7.50 -18.64
C MET A 113 0.60 7.41 -18.18
N ASP A 114 1.07 6.23 -17.80
CA ASP A 114 2.46 6.03 -17.37
C ASP A 114 3.44 6.37 -18.50
N LYS A 115 3.10 6.07 -19.76
CA LYS A 115 3.92 6.40 -20.93
C LYS A 115 3.88 7.89 -21.28
N LEU A 116 2.71 8.53 -21.21
CA LEU A 116 2.59 9.99 -21.35
C LEU A 116 3.41 10.74 -20.29
N ILE A 117 3.43 10.24 -19.05
CA ILE A 117 4.28 10.80 -18.00
C ILE A 117 5.76 10.64 -18.36
N GLN A 118 6.17 9.45 -18.82
CA GLN A 118 7.57 9.17 -19.17
C GLN A 118 8.07 10.04 -20.32
N ASP A 119 7.25 10.24 -21.35
CA ASP A 119 7.61 10.95 -22.58
C ASP A 119 7.06 12.38 -22.63
N CYS A 120 6.80 13.00 -21.46
CA CYS A 120 6.16 14.31 -21.38
C CYS A 120 6.93 15.40 -22.17
N PRO A 121 6.24 16.26 -22.94
CA PRO A 121 6.91 17.33 -23.67
C PRO A 121 7.53 18.37 -22.73
N GLU A 122 8.65 18.96 -23.15
CA GLU A 122 9.46 19.87 -22.34
C GLU A 122 8.70 21.00 -21.62
N PRO A 123 7.82 21.78 -22.29
CA PRO A 123 7.09 22.87 -21.64
C PRO A 123 6.07 22.40 -20.59
N TYR A 124 5.71 21.12 -20.58
CA TYR A 124 4.75 20.53 -19.64
C TYR A 124 5.42 19.80 -18.48
N TRP A 125 6.76 19.70 -18.46
CA TRP A 125 7.47 19.25 -17.27
C TRP A 125 7.37 20.31 -16.17
N LYS A 126 6.77 19.93 -15.04
CA LYS A 126 6.90 20.70 -13.79
C LYS A 126 8.18 20.25 -13.10
N GLN A 127 9.27 20.98 -13.33
CA GLN A 127 10.59 20.66 -12.78
C GLN A 127 10.58 20.60 -11.24
N ASP A 128 9.65 21.33 -10.62
CA ASP A 128 9.57 21.50 -9.17
C ASP A 128 8.55 20.57 -8.47
N ASP A 129 7.82 19.72 -9.19
CA ASP A 129 6.82 18.82 -8.60
C ASP A 129 7.15 17.35 -8.88
N GLY A 130 6.96 16.51 -7.86
CA GLY A 130 7.10 15.05 -7.98
C GLY A 130 5.74 14.39 -8.21
N CYS A 131 5.71 13.31 -8.99
CA CYS A 131 4.49 12.53 -9.28
C CYS A 131 4.68 11.05 -8.92
N ALA A 132 3.58 10.40 -8.51
CA ALA A 132 3.52 8.95 -8.35
C ALA A 132 3.13 8.29 -9.68
N THR A 133 3.70 7.13 -10.00
CA THR A 133 3.30 6.34 -11.18
C THR A 133 1.94 5.68 -10.93
N VAL A 134 1.10 5.58 -11.96
CA VAL A 134 -0.26 5.04 -11.84
C VAL A 134 -0.23 3.56 -11.46
N ALA A 135 0.77 2.82 -11.95
CA ALA A 135 1.00 1.42 -11.58
C ALA A 135 1.16 1.17 -10.06
N SER A 136 1.72 2.12 -9.31
CA SER A 136 1.94 1.98 -7.85
C SER A 136 0.65 1.95 -7.02
N LEU A 137 -0.47 2.24 -7.68
CA LEU A 137 -1.75 2.53 -7.09
C LEU A 137 -2.85 1.60 -7.66
N ALA A 138 -2.58 0.72 -8.62
CA ALA A 138 -3.57 -0.20 -9.17
C ALA A 138 -4.28 -1.06 -8.09
N GLY A 139 -5.61 -1.22 -8.19
CA GLY A 139 -6.41 -2.12 -7.34
C GLY A 139 -7.19 -1.51 -6.16
N ASN A 140 -7.47 -0.20 -6.14
CA ASN A 140 -8.60 0.34 -5.36
C ASN A 140 -9.67 0.90 -6.32
N ASP A 141 -10.89 1.18 -5.83
CA ASP A 141 -12.05 1.68 -6.60
C ASP A 141 -11.92 3.15 -7.08
N TYR A 142 -10.80 3.54 -7.69
CA TYR A 142 -10.53 4.92 -8.11
C TYR A 142 -10.02 4.99 -9.54
N MET A 143 -10.34 6.11 -10.18
CA MET A 143 -9.77 6.53 -11.45
C MET A 143 -8.68 7.57 -11.24
N PHE A 144 -7.62 7.48 -12.04
CA PHE A 144 -6.47 8.37 -11.95
C PHE A 144 -6.64 9.63 -12.78
N SER A 145 -6.27 10.74 -12.17
CA SER A 145 -5.63 11.90 -12.80
C SER A 145 -4.33 12.14 -12.02
N GLN A 146 -3.22 12.55 -12.64
CA GLN A 146 -1.88 12.60 -12.03
C GLN A 146 -1.73 13.40 -10.71
N SER A 147 -0.84 12.94 -9.80
CA SER A 147 -0.49 13.56 -8.51
C SER A 147 0.15 14.95 -8.51
N ARG A 148 -0.55 15.99 -8.04
CA ARG A 148 0.00 17.33 -7.81
C ARG A 148 -0.22 17.79 -6.36
N TYR A 149 0.87 18.11 -5.68
CA TYR A 149 0.87 18.98 -4.51
C TYR A 149 1.43 20.30 -4.98
N LYS A 150 0.64 21.37 -4.94
CA LYS A 150 1.09 22.69 -5.41
C LYS A 150 2.32 23.14 -4.63
N ASN A 151 3.40 23.44 -5.34
CA ASN A 151 4.68 23.83 -4.77
C ASN A 151 5.21 22.79 -3.76
N LEU A 152 5.13 21.49 -4.06
CA LEU A 152 5.58 20.45 -3.13
C LEU A 152 7.03 20.66 -2.71
N GLN A 153 7.92 21.00 -3.64
CA GLN A 153 9.31 21.31 -3.32
C GLN A 153 9.47 22.54 -2.44
N ARG A 154 8.60 23.56 -2.59
CA ARG A 154 8.61 24.75 -1.73
C ARG A 154 8.09 24.46 -0.33
N ASN A 155 7.00 23.67 -0.23
CA ASN A 155 6.29 23.40 1.02
C ASN A 155 6.91 22.23 1.81
N LEU A 156 7.52 21.28 1.10
CA LEU A 156 8.16 20.10 1.66
C LEU A 156 9.41 19.75 0.81
N PRO A 157 10.54 20.42 1.06
CA PRO A 157 11.78 20.20 0.32
C PRO A 157 12.28 18.75 0.49
N LEU A 158 13.08 18.27 -0.47
CA LEU A 158 13.44 16.86 -0.61
C LEU A 158 14.02 16.25 0.68
N GLU A 159 14.80 17.03 1.41
CA GLU A 159 15.50 16.68 2.64
C GLU A 159 14.54 16.51 3.84
N ARG A 160 13.33 17.09 3.75
CA ARG A 160 12.28 16.99 4.78
C ARG A 160 11.21 15.96 4.46
N ARG A 161 11.32 15.28 3.31
CA ARG A 161 10.37 14.24 2.91
C ARG A 161 10.76 12.93 3.59
N PRO A 162 9.84 12.27 4.30
CA PRO A 162 10.11 10.93 4.84
C PRO A 162 10.54 10.01 3.69
N SER A 163 11.59 9.20 3.86
CA SER A 163 12.08 8.33 2.77
C SER A 163 11.03 7.35 2.25
N MET A 164 10.06 6.94 3.09
CA MET A 164 8.92 6.15 2.64
C MET A 164 7.99 6.89 1.66
N PHE A 165 7.90 8.22 1.77
CA PHE A 165 7.21 9.09 0.81
C PHE A 165 7.96 9.14 -0.53
N LEU A 166 9.30 9.14 -0.47
CA LEU A 166 10.17 9.13 -1.66
C LEU A 166 10.24 7.78 -2.37
N LEU A 167 10.20 6.68 -1.62
CA LEU A 167 10.26 5.31 -2.13
C LEU A 167 9.03 4.94 -2.94
N ASN A 168 7.85 5.43 -2.54
CA ASN A 168 6.59 5.00 -3.13
C ASN A 168 5.96 6.01 -4.09
N CYS A 169 6.27 7.31 -4.00
CA CYS A 169 5.37 8.29 -4.65
C CYS A 169 6.00 9.49 -5.38
N PHE A 170 7.32 9.77 -5.41
CA PHE A 170 7.76 11.11 -5.86
C PHE A 170 9.16 11.20 -6.51
N ARG A 171 9.71 10.13 -7.11
CA ARG A 171 11.00 10.21 -7.83
C ARG A 171 10.89 10.67 -9.29
N SER A 172 9.71 10.56 -9.90
CA SER A 172 9.47 11.02 -11.27
C SER A 172 9.08 12.49 -11.29
N ARG A 173 9.63 13.23 -12.27
CA ARG A 173 9.15 14.57 -12.61
C ARG A 173 7.66 14.51 -12.94
N CYS A 174 6.91 15.57 -12.62
CA CYS A 174 5.51 15.66 -12.99
C CYS A 174 5.34 16.19 -14.41
N CYS A 175 4.47 15.51 -15.17
CA CYS A 175 3.94 16.05 -16.41
C CYS A 175 2.62 16.78 -16.11
N ASP A 176 2.36 17.91 -16.77
CA ASP A 176 1.10 18.63 -16.67
C ASP A 176 0.08 18.08 -17.69
N LEU A 177 -0.44 16.86 -17.47
CA LEU A 177 -1.44 16.28 -18.38
C LEU A 177 -2.81 16.94 -18.17
N GLN A 178 -3.54 17.05 -19.28
CA GLN A 178 -4.92 17.50 -19.32
C GLN A 178 -5.86 16.50 -18.66
N GLN A 179 -6.98 17.00 -18.13
CA GLN A 179 -8.02 16.17 -17.58
C GLN A 179 -8.72 15.38 -18.69
N MET A 180 -8.57 14.06 -18.65
CA MET A 180 -9.12 13.15 -19.65
C MET A 180 -10.63 12.93 -19.53
N PHE A 181 -11.13 12.88 -18.29
CA PHE A 181 -12.52 12.52 -18.03
C PHE A 181 -13.25 13.68 -17.39
N ASN A 182 -14.42 13.96 -17.93
CA ASN A 182 -15.37 14.85 -17.28
C ASN A 182 -15.90 14.17 -16.00
N GLU A 183 -15.88 14.88 -14.88
CA GLU A 183 -16.36 14.39 -13.59
C GLU A 183 -17.81 13.90 -13.65
N SER A 184 -18.64 14.56 -14.46
CA SER A 184 -20.04 14.16 -14.67
C SER A 184 -20.14 12.73 -15.23
N LEU A 185 -19.36 12.43 -16.28
CA LEU A 185 -19.29 11.10 -16.90
C LEU A 185 -18.90 10.01 -15.88
N LEU A 186 -17.94 10.31 -15.01
CA LEU A 186 -17.49 9.35 -14.00
C LEU A 186 -18.56 9.11 -12.93
N SER A 187 -19.21 10.18 -12.49
CA SER A 187 -20.31 10.10 -11.52
C SER A 187 -21.47 9.27 -12.06
N GLU A 188 -21.81 9.44 -13.35
CA GLU A 188 -22.85 8.65 -14.04
C GLU A 188 -22.50 7.16 -14.09
N CYS A 189 -21.22 6.82 -14.16
CA CYS A 189 -20.72 5.45 -14.13
C CYS A 189 -20.48 4.90 -12.72
N GLY A 190 -20.93 5.59 -11.67
CA GLY A 190 -20.83 5.13 -10.28
C GLY A 190 -19.41 5.21 -9.70
N ILE A 191 -18.54 6.03 -10.32
CA ILE A 191 -17.22 6.35 -9.80
C ILE A 191 -17.36 7.65 -9.00
N THR A 192 -17.50 7.47 -7.69
CA THR A 192 -17.75 8.55 -6.73
C THR A 192 -16.47 9.17 -6.19
N GLU A 193 -15.35 8.46 -6.30
CA GLU A 193 -14.04 8.92 -5.88
C GLU A 193 -13.14 9.05 -7.09
N MET A 194 -13.08 10.27 -7.63
CA MET A 194 -12.02 10.63 -8.56
C MET A 194 -10.88 11.20 -7.73
N LEU A 195 -9.72 10.55 -7.81
CA LEU A 195 -8.52 11.09 -7.19
C LEU A 195 -8.03 12.21 -8.11
N HIS A 196 -8.67 13.37 -7.99
CA HIS A 196 -8.16 14.62 -8.51
C HIS A 196 -6.97 15.00 -7.67
N TYR A 197 -5.85 15.03 -8.32
CA TYR A 197 -4.62 15.33 -7.67
C TYR A 197 -4.27 16.78 -7.97
N PHE A 198 -5.17 17.68 -7.57
CA PHE A 198 -4.99 19.11 -7.55
C PHE A 198 -5.62 19.69 -6.29
N ASP A 199 -4.93 20.68 -5.73
CA ASP A 199 -5.33 21.51 -4.60
C ASP A 199 -5.74 20.76 -3.32
N ARG A 200 -4.88 19.83 -2.87
CA ARG A 200 -4.63 19.82 -1.42
C ARG A 200 -3.72 20.99 -1.11
N GLU A 201 -4.31 22.12 -0.71
CA GLU A 201 -3.62 22.96 0.25
C GLU A 201 -3.19 22.05 1.41
N PRO A 202 -1.95 22.18 1.93
CA PRO A 202 -1.60 21.52 3.17
C PRO A 202 -2.70 21.90 4.15
N GLN A 203 -3.49 20.94 4.61
CA GLN A 203 -4.43 21.23 5.68
C GLN A 203 -3.58 21.50 6.91
N LEU A 204 -3.23 22.78 7.08
CA LEU A 204 -2.88 23.35 8.35
C LEU A 204 -4.10 23.03 9.21
N ARG A 205 -4.04 21.91 9.93
CA ARG A 205 -5.01 21.64 10.98
C ARG A 205 -4.89 22.82 11.92
N THR A 206 -5.75 23.80 11.78
CA THR A 206 -6.10 24.67 12.90
C THR A 206 -6.52 23.68 13.98
N PRO A 207 -5.86 23.65 15.15
CA PRO A 207 -6.26 22.76 16.22
C PRO A 207 -7.74 23.03 16.44
N ALA A 208 -8.57 22.02 16.16
CA ALA A 208 -9.99 22.09 16.41
C ALA A 208 -10.14 22.19 17.93
N PHE A 209 -10.18 23.42 18.43
CA PHE A 209 -10.78 23.72 19.72
C PHE A 209 -12.23 23.28 19.60
N ARG A 210 -12.48 22.03 20.00
CA ARG A 210 -13.82 21.56 20.32
C ARG A 210 -14.27 22.43 21.49
N ASN A 211 -15.10 23.43 21.19
CA ASN A 211 -15.96 24.03 22.20
C ASN A 211 -16.76 22.90 22.84
N GLY A 212 -16.50 22.66 24.12
CA GLY A 212 -17.30 21.78 24.96
C GLY A 212 -18.75 22.29 25.05
N PRO A 213 -19.67 21.47 25.56
CA PRO A 213 -21.08 21.83 25.62
C PRO A 213 -21.27 23.09 26.48
N SER A 214 -22.01 24.03 25.88
CA SER A 214 -22.54 25.25 26.46
C SER A 214 -23.15 25.01 27.85
N ILE A 215 -22.56 25.62 28.87
CA ILE A 215 -23.26 25.96 30.11
C ILE A 215 -23.94 27.31 29.85
N GLU A 216 -25.26 27.30 29.97
CA GLU A 216 -26.13 28.48 29.91
C GLU A 216 -25.79 29.51 31.01
N ASP A 217 -25.99 30.78 30.63
CA ASP A 217 -26.22 31.96 31.47
C ASP A 217 -25.17 32.36 32.52
N VAL A 218 -24.47 33.48 32.26
CA VAL A 218 -24.73 34.75 32.98
C VAL A 218 -24.36 35.93 32.08
N THR A 219 -25.35 36.80 31.89
CA THR A 219 -25.29 38.13 31.28
C THR A 219 -24.15 39.03 31.75
N THR A 220 -23.48 39.74 30.84
CA THR A 220 -23.31 41.21 30.94
C THR A 220 -22.81 41.81 29.62
N LYS A 221 -23.52 42.86 29.18
CA LYS A 221 -23.15 43.75 28.08
C LYS A 221 -21.83 44.48 28.37
N LYS A 222 -20.98 44.64 27.36
CA LYS A 222 -20.35 45.93 27.02
C LYS A 222 -19.79 45.97 25.60
N THR A 223 -20.07 47.11 24.99
CA THR A 223 -19.72 47.66 23.68
C THR A 223 -18.23 47.99 23.52
N GLY A 224 -17.73 48.02 22.28
CA GLY A 224 -16.59 48.84 21.92
C GLY A 224 -15.78 48.30 20.75
N ALA A 225 -15.68 49.11 19.70
CA ALA A 225 -15.00 48.82 18.44
C ALA A 225 -13.46 48.93 18.53
N ASP A 226 -12.83 48.40 17.47
CA ASP A 226 -11.77 49.03 16.67
C ASP A 226 -10.35 48.40 16.70
N VAL A 227 -9.70 48.56 15.53
CA VAL A 227 -8.24 48.52 15.24
C VAL A 227 -7.60 47.24 14.65
N ILE A 228 -7.46 47.29 13.30
CA ILE A 228 -6.26 47.19 12.44
C ILE A 228 -5.26 46.03 12.63
N GLY A 229 -4.88 45.46 11.48
CA GLY A 229 -4.04 44.28 11.33
C GLY A 229 -2.59 44.42 11.74
N GLN A 230 -1.95 43.25 11.87
CA GLN A 230 -0.52 43.13 12.05
C GLN A 230 0.06 42.03 11.15
N VAL A 231 0.84 42.52 10.20
CA VAL A 231 1.99 41.87 9.58
C VAL A 231 2.96 41.50 10.69
N TYR A 232 3.45 40.26 10.73
CA TYR A 232 4.62 39.93 11.54
C TYR A 232 5.82 39.56 10.66
N ASN A 233 6.81 40.45 10.79
CA ASN A 233 8.17 40.38 10.31
C ASN A 233 8.91 39.18 10.90
N PHE A 234 9.83 38.65 10.10
CA PHE A 234 10.73 37.55 10.42
C PHE A 234 12.11 38.13 10.78
N HIS A 235 12.55 37.95 12.03
CA HIS A 235 13.92 38.01 12.55
C HIS A 235 13.81 37.64 14.04
N LEU A 236 14.63 36.79 14.67
CA LEU A 236 16.07 36.63 14.60
C LEU A 236 16.45 35.26 15.22
N LEU A 237 17.55 34.68 14.77
CA LEU A 237 18.30 33.64 15.48
C LEU A 237 18.98 34.23 16.72
N SER A 238 18.96 33.52 17.85
CA SER A 238 20.16 33.22 18.66
C SER A 238 19.80 32.46 19.95
N GLU A 239 20.63 31.46 20.26
CA GLU A 239 20.83 30.85 21.58
C GLU A 239 19.72 29.95 22.15
N ILE A 240 19.84 28.64 21.89
CA ILE A 240 19.61 27.66 22.96
C ILE A 240 20.83 26.75 23.03
N THR A 241 21.45 26.81 24.19
CA THR A 241 22.52 25.98 24.71
C THR A 241 22.21 24.49 24.60
N THR A 242 23.24 23.73 24.21
CA THR A 242 23.30 22.27 24.35
C THR A 242 22.94 21.84 25.77
N SER A 243 21.77 21.24 25.95
CA SER A 243 21.50 20.39 27.10
C SER A 243 21.43 18.94 26.60
N THR A 244 22.61 18.32 26.56
CA THR A 244 22.78 16.88 26.47
C THR A 244 22.17 16.24 27.72
N THR A 245 20.86 15.97 27.67
CA THR A 245 20.24 15.05 28.61
C THR A 245 20.59 13.65 28.16
N SER A 246 21.73 13.16 28.63
CA SER A 246 22.09 11.75 28.54
C SER A 246 21.04 10.96 29.33
N MET A 247 20.16 10.25 28.63
CA MET A 247 19.32 9.22 29.27
C MET A 247 20.26 8.12 29.74
N VAL A 248 20.61 8.17 31.03
CA VAL A 248 21.28 7.09 31.73
C VAL A 248 20.30 5.92 31.77
N TYR A 249 20.52 4.92 30.92
CA TYR A 249 19.94 3.60 31.10
C TYR A 249 20.49 3.07 32.43
N SER A 250 19.61 2.90 33.43
CA SER A 250 19.96 2.17 34.65
C SER A 250 20.21 0.71 34.29
N THR A 251 21.48 0.35 34.20
CA THR A 251 21.94 -1.04 34.16
C THR A 251 21.90 -1.61 35.58
N ASN A 252 20.70 -1.87 36.11
CA ASN A 252 20.58 -2.85 37.17
C ASN A 252 20.57 -4.22 36.48
N ALA A 253 21.76 -4.68 36.16
CA ALA A 253 22.03 -6.05 35.77
C ALA A 253 22.08 -6.88 37.05
N ASP A 254 20.90 -7.30 37.51
CA ASP A 254 20.83 -8.48 38.37
C ASP A 254 21.02 -9.68 37.43
N ASP A 255 22.20 -10.31 37.55
CA ASP A 255 22.66 -11.46 36.79
C ASP A 255 21.84 -12.71 37.15
N ASP A 256 20.59 -12.81 36.70
CA ASP A 256 19.87 -14.08 36.64
C ASP A 256 20.36 -14.86 35.40
N GLU A 257 21.44 -15.62 35.64
CA GLU A 257 22.04 -16.62 34.76
C GLU A 257 21.04 -17.72 34.36
N ASP A 258 21.11 -18.16 33.10
CA ASP A 258 20.57 -19.41 32.53
C ASP A 258 19.06 -19.61 32.37
N GLY A 259 18.26 -18.55 32.37
CA GLY A 259 16.93 -18.61 31.75
C GLY A 259 17.07 -18.88 30.24
N ASN A 260 16.39 -19.90 29.69
CA ASN A 260 16.34 -20.15 28.25
C ASN A 260 15.63 -18.99 27.52
N TYR A 261 16.39 -17.92 27.22
CA TYR A 261 15.92 -16.70 26.57
C TYR A 261 15.61 -16.89 25.08
N GLU A 262 15.58 -18.11 24.53
CA GLU A 262 15.25 -18.31 23.13
C GLU A 262 13.74 -18.22 22.85
N ASP A 263 12.89 -18.11 23.89
CA ASP A 263 11.46 -18.37 23.75
C ASP A 263 10.51 -17.16 23.58
N GLN A 264 10.94 -15.91 23.74
CA GLN A 264 10.01 -14.76 23.57
C GLN A 264 9.51 -14.61 22.13
N ASP A 265 8.18 -14.53 21.98
CA ASP A 265 7.53 -14.16 20.72
C ASP A 265 7.76 -12.66 20.44
N PRO A 266 8.32 -12.28 19.28
CA PRO A 266 8.55 -10.88 18.91
C PRO A 266 7.30 -10.00 18.98
N LEU A 267 6.10 -10.54 18.78
CA LEU A 267 4.86 -9.77 18.84
C LEU A 267 4.50 -9.35 20.26
N ASP A 268 5.01 -10.05 21.27
CA ASP A 268 4.84 -9.68 22.68
C ASP A 268 5.79 -8.56 23.12
N CYS A 269 6.78 -8.22 22.28
CA CYS A 269 7.67 -7.08 22.55
C CYS A 269 7.03 -5.71 22.32
N CYS A 270 5.84 -5.66 21.72
CA CYS A 270 5.09 -4.43 21.48
C CYS A 270 3.63 -4.58 21.90
N GLU A 271 3.22 -3.89 22.97
CA GLU A 271 1.86 -4.00 23.52
C GLU A 271 0.77 -3.72 22.50
N GLU A 272 1.00 -2.80 21.57
CA GLU A 272 -0.01 -2.41 20.59
C GLU A 272 -0.31 -3.50 19.56
N ILE A 273 0.69 -4.30 19.20
CA ILE A 273 0.54 -5.36 18.19
C ILE A 273 -0.44 -6.42 18.67
N THR A 274 -0.49 -6.66 19.99
CA THR A 274 -1.45 -7.58 20.60
C THR A 274 -2.91 -7.15 20.38
N ARG A 275 -3.18 -5.88 20.05
CA ARG A 275 -4.52 -5.42 19.67
C ARG A 275 -4.86 -5.72 18.22
N PHE A 276 -3.84 -5.89 17.36
CA PHE A 276 -4.03 -6.29 15.97
C PHE A 276 -4.22 -7.79 15.83
N ILE A 277 -3.33 -8.58 16.45
CA ILE A 277 -3.47 -10.04 16.60
C ILE A 277 -3.57 -10.35 18.08
N ARG A 278 -4.78 -10.70 18.53
CA ARG A 278 -5.04 -10.96 19.94
C ARG A 278 -4.22 -12.14 20.46
N HIS A 279 -3.73 -12.01 21.70
CA HIS A 279 -2.93 -13.04 22.36
C HIS A 279 -3.69 -14.37 22.48
N ASP A 280 -4.97 -14.36 22.83
CA ASP A 280 -5.80 -15.57 22.91
C ASP A 280 -5.91 -16.30 21.57
N TRP A 281 -5.98 -15.57 20.44
CA TRP A 281 -5.97 -16.21 19.13
C TRP A 281 -4.63 -16.87 18.81
N ARG A 282 -3.51 -16.27 19.21
CA ARG A 282 -2.18 -16.86 19.03
C ARG A 282 -2.03 -18.13 19.84
N THR A 283 -2.42 -18.10 21.11
CA THR A 283 -2.36 -19.26 22.00
C THR A 283 -3.28 -20.39 21.52
N ASP A 284 -4.53 -20.07 21.15
CA ASP A 284 -5.49 -21.06 20.64
C ASP A 284 -5.02 -21.76 19.35
N CYS A 285 -4.28 -21.04 18.52
CA CYS A 285 -3.81 -21.51 17.22
C CYS A 285 -2.36 -22.03 17.26
N ASP A 286 -1.72 -22.03 18.44
CA ASP A 286 -0.28 -22.27 18.61
C ASP A 286 0.58 -21.48 17.60
N PHE A 287 0.21 -20.22 17.38
CA PHE A 287 0.92 -19.33 16.48
C PHE A 287 1.98 -18.56 17.26
N LYS A 288 3.21 -19.07 17.23
CA LYS A 288 4.39 -18.46 17.83
C LYS A 288 5.38 -18.06 16.75
N LEU A 289 5.88 -16.83 16.86
CA LEU A 289 6.98 -16.36 16.02
C LEU A 289 8.29 -16.43 16.80
N LYS A 290 9.39 -16.66 16.09
CA LYS A 290 10.76 -16.43 16.58
C LYS A 290 11.42 -15.33 15.75
N TRP A 291 12.35 -14.63 16.39
CA TRP A 291 13.21 -13.67 15.70
C TRP A 291 14.50 -14.35 15.25
N ASP A 292 14.77 -14.29 13.95
CA ASP A 292 16.00 -14.74 13.31
C ASP A 292 16.77 -13.53 12.77
N GLU A 293 18.08 -13.49 12.98
CA GLU A 293 18.89 -12.32 12.59
C GLU A 293 18.92 -12.09 11.07
N GLN A 294 18.72 -13.14 10.27
CA GLN A 294 18.77 -13.09 8.80
C GLN A 294 17.37 -13.08 8.20
N LEU A 295 16.49 -13.95 8.71
CA LEU A 295 15.15 -14.18 8.18
C LEU A 295 14.07 -13.37 8.90
N ARG A 296 14.40 -12.68 10.00
CA ARG A 296 13.48 -11.89 10.85
C ARG A 296 12.38 -12.76 11.47
N LEU A 297 11.12 -12.53 11.10
CA LEU A 297 9.98 -13.27 11.64
C LEU A 297 9.91 -14.66 10.99
N VAL A 298 10.13 -15.69 11.80
CA VAL A 298 9.99 -17.10 11.39
C VAL A 298 8.95 -17.76 12.28
N VAL A 299 8.05 -18.55 11.70
CA VAL A 299 7.08 -19.34 12.49
C VAL A 299 7.85 -20.44 13.22
N ARG A 300 7.63 -20.58 14.53
CA ARG A 300 8.13 -21.75 15.24
C ARG A 300 7.35 -22.97 14.77
N HIS A 301 8.08 -23.94 14.25
CA HIS A 301 7.56 -25.28 14.05
C HIS A 301 8.04 -26.11 15.22
N ASP A 302 7.13 -26.83 15.88
CA ASP A 302 7.55 -27.95 16.71
C ASP A 302 8.34 -28.90 15.80
N GLU A 303 9.56 -29.26 16.23
CA GLU A 303 10.62 -29.92 15.44
C GLU A 303 10.24 -31.26 14.78
N GLN A 304 8.99 -31.68 14.87
CA GLN A 304 8.50 -32.98 14.44
C GLN A 304 7.93 -33.02 13.02
N VAL A 305 7.75 -31.88 12.33
CA VAL A 305 7.27 -31.89 10.94
C VAL A 305 8.46 -31.95 10.00
N GLU A 306 8.93 -33.17 9.71
CA GLU A 306 9.88 -33.42 8.62
C GLU A 306 9.39 -32.71 7.36
N LYS A 307 10.12 -31.68 6.92
CA LYS A 307 9.93 -30.98 5.64
C LYS A 307 10.06 -32.02 4.53
N THR A 308 8.96 -32.65 4.16
CA THR A 308 8.81 -33.26 2.84
C THR A 308 8.89 -32.10 1.85
N ARG A 309 10.11 -31.85 1.35
CA ARG A 309 10.39 -30.89 0.26
C ARG A 309 9.68 -31.39 -1.00
N ASN A 310 8.38 -31.21 -1.04
CA ASN A 310 7.65 -31.14 -2.30
C ASN A 310 8.22 -29.93 -3.05
N ASN A 311 8.34 -30.06 -4.36
CA ASN A 311 9.09 -29.18 -5.26
C ASN A 311 8.46 -27.77 -5.45
N VAL A 312 7.78 -27.25 -4.43
CA VAL A 312 7.12 -25.95 -4.40
C VAL A 312 8.18 -24.89 -4.04
N GLN A 313 8.27 -23.83 -4.84
CA GLN A 313 9.30 -22.78 -4.71
C GLN A 313 9.09 -21.82 -3.53
N CYS A 314 7.97 -21.92 -2.80
CA CYS A 314 7.68 -21.09 -1.63
C CYS A 314 6.99 -21.89 -0.51
N GLU A 315 7.12 -21.39 0.71
CA GLU A 315 6.49 -21.91 1.92
C GLU A 315 5.06 -21.35 2.02
N ASP A 316 4.10 -22.27 2.01
CA ASP A 316 2.70 -21.95 2.21
C ASP A 316 2.41 -21.54 3.66
N LEU A 317 1.22 -20.97 3.86
CA LEU A 317 0.79 -20.51 5.16
C LEU A 317 0.68 -21.69 6.14
N THR A 318 1.37 -21.60 7.28
CA THR A 318 1.33 -22.66 8.30
C THR A 318 -0.10 -22.88 8.82
N GLN A 319 -0.39 -24.05 9.36
CA GLN A 319 -1.70 -24.32 9.96
C GLN A 319 -2.01 -23.35 11.11
N SER A 320 -1.01 -23.01 11.93
CA SER A 320 -1.12 -22.04 13.01
C SER A 320 -1.43 -20.63 12.50
N ALA A 321 -0.72 -20.18 11.45
CA ALA A 321 -1.02 -18.90 10.80
C ALA A 321 -2.43 -18.90 10.20
N SER A 322 -2.85 -20.01 9.56
CA SER A 322 -4.16 -20.12 8.91
C SER A 322 -5.26 -20.01 9.94
N CYS A 323 -5.09 -20.66 11.09
CA CYS A 323 -6.00 -20.56 12.22
C CYS A 323 -6.13 -19.11 12.72
N VAL A 324 -5.02 -18.39 12.91
CA VAL A 324 -5.07 -16.98 13.35
C VAL A 324 -5.79 -16.10 12.33
N LEU A 325 -5.45 -16.22 11.04
CA LEU A 325 -6.09 -15.42 10.00
C LEU A 325 -7.58 -15.75 9.85
N ASN A 326 -7.97 -17.00 10.08
CA ASN A 326 -9.38 -17.40 10.13
C ASN A 326 -10.09 -16.76 11.34
N LYS A 327 -9.49 -16.76 12.53
CA LYS A 327 -10.03 -16.07 13.72
C LYS A 327 -10.13 -14.55 13.54
N MET A 328 -9.19 -13.96 12.80
CA MET A 328 -9.26 -12.54 12.41
C MET A 328 -10.41 -12.25 11.43
N GLY A 329 -10.97 -13.29 10.79
CA GLY A 329 -12.01 -13.19 9.77
C GLY A 329 -11.50 -12.62 8.46
N ILE A 330 -10.23 -12.84 8.13
CA ILE A 330 -9.60 -12.27 6.92
C ILE A 330 -9.28 -13.30 5.85
N LEU A 331 -9.52 -14.59 6.08
CA LEU A 331 -9.40 -15.60 5.03
C LEU A 331 -10.70 -15.68 4.23
N ASN A 332 -10.58 -15.75 2.92
CA ASN A 332 -11.71 -16.09 2.06
C ASN A 332 -11.97 -17.61 2.09
N ARG A 333 -13.03 -18.05 1.40
CA ARG A 333 -13.41 -19.47 1.30
C ARG A 333 -12.35 -20.40 0.71
N PHE A 334 -11.29 -19.85 0.11
CA PHE A 334 -10.19 -20.58 -0.51
C PHE A 334 -8.91 -20.58 0.35
N GLY A 335 -8.95 -19.98 1.55
CA GLY A 335 -7.79 -19.92 2.43
C GLY A 335 -6.78 -18.82 2.09
N PHE A 336 -7.10 -17.90 1.17
CA PHE A 336 -6.26 -16.73 0.89
C PHE A 336 -6.70 -15.52 1.71
N ILE A 337 -5.76 -14.61 2.01
CA ILE A 337 -6.08 -13.33 2.67
C ILE A 337 -6.98 -12.50 1.76
N ASP A 338 -8.17 -12.18 2.24
CA ASP A 338 -9.07 -11.19 1.69
C ASP A 338 -8.46 -9.79 1.88
N GLN A 339 -8.00 -9.21 0.77
CA GLN A 339 -7.28 -7.95 0.76
C GLN A 339 -8.14 -6.78 1.28
N PHE A 340 -9.44 -6.76 1.01
CA PHE A 340 -10.33 -5.68 1.43
C PHE A 340 -10.58 -5.77 2.94
N THR A 341 -10.83 -6.98 3.44
CA THR A 341 -11.04 -7.22 4.86
C THR A 341 -9.77 -6.90 5.65
N MET A 342 -8.61 -7.32 5.16
CA MET A 342 -7.32 -6.96 5.77
C MET A 342 -7.08 -5.44 5.78
N LYS A 343 -7.32 -4.73 4.66
CA LYS A 343 -7.21 -3.26 4.60
C LYS A 343 -8.12 -2.57 5.63
N ASN A 344 -9.35 -3.06 5.79
CA ASN A 344 -10.27 -2.53 6.80
C ASN A 344 -9.78 -2.78 8.23
N LYS A 345 -9.17 -3.94 8.51
CA LYS A 345 -8.52 -4.23 9.81
C LYS A 345 -7.33 -3.30 10.06
N ILE A 346 -6.47 -3.09 9.06
CA ILE A 346 -5.34 -2.15 9.14
C ILE A 346 -5.83 -0.72 9.41
N ARG A 347 -6.91 -0.29 8.73
CA ARG A 347 -7.55 1.01 8.96
C ARG A 347 -8.08 1.13 10.37
N ALA A 348 -8.85 0.15 10.82
CA ALA A 348 -9.41 0.13 12.17
C ALA A 348 -8.33 0.16 13.25
N TYR A 349 -7.22 -0.58 13.06
CA TYR A 349 -6.08 -0.58 13.96
C TYR A 349 -5.30 0.74 13.98
N SER A 350 -5.28 1.44 12.84
CA SER A 350 -4.60 2.73 12.68
C SER A 350 -5.47 3.92 13.11
N ASN A 351 -6.78 3.72 13.30
CA ASN A 351 -7.68 4.76 13.77
C ASN A 351 -7.30 5.17 15.20
N GLY A 352 -7.09 6.47 15.41
CA GLY A 352 -6.60 7.02 16.67
C GLY A 352 -5.07 7.11 16.77
N LYS A 353 -4.32 6.54 15.81
CA LYS A 353 -2.88 6.76 15.65
C LYS A 353 -2.61 7.91 14.67
N THR A 354 -1.34 8.22 14.45
CA THR A 354 -0.92 9.19 13.43
C THR A 354 -1.41 8.78 12.03
N SER A 355 -1.83 9.74 11.21
CA SER A 355 -2.48 9.47 9.91
C SER A 355 -1.59 8.68 8.93
N TYR A 356 -0.27 8.73 9.11
CA TYR A 356 0.67 8.01 8.25
C TYR A 356 0.77 6.51 8.57
N MET A 357 0.36 6.05 9.76
CA MET A 357 0.48 4.63 10.15
C MET A 357 -0.31 3.71 9.21
N TYR A 358 -1.52 4.12 8.83
CA TYR A 358 -2.31 3.39 7.84
C TYR A 358 -1.56 3.24 6.51
N ALA A 359 -0.92 4.32 6.03
CA ALA A 359 -0.17 4.29 4.78
C ALA A 359 1.06 3.36 4.87
N VAL A 360 1.79 3.39 6.00
CA VAL A 360 2.93 2.50 6.24
C VAL A 360 2.49 1.04 6.25
N PHE A 361 1.46 0.70 7.03
CA PHE A 361 0.97 -0.67 7.14
C PHE A 361 0.35 -1.18 5.85
N ASN A 362 -0.44 -0.35 5.16
CA ASN A 362 -1.02 -0.72 3.88
C ASN A 362 0.06 -0.90 2.82
N SER A 363 1.10 -0.05 2.80
CA SER A 363 2.23 -0.22 1.88
C SER A 363 3.03 -1.49 2.19
N ALA A 364 3.30 -1.77 3.47
CA ALA A 364 3.96 -3.00 3.90
C ALA A 364 3.18 -4.26 3.47
N PHE A 365 1.86 -4.22 3.61
CA PHE A 365 0.98 -5.31 3.22
C PHE A 365 0.93 -5.53 1.69
N LEU A 366 1.08 -4.48 0.87
CA LEU A 366 0.92 -4.57 -0.59
C LEU A 366 2.24 -4.71 -1.35
N ASN A 367 3.27 -3.99 -0.93
CA ASN A 367 4.37 -3.60 -1.81
C ASN A 367 5.74 -4.10 -1.34
N VAL A 368 5.89 -4.56 -0.09
CA VAL A 368 7.22 -4.89 0.44
C VAL A 368 7.57 -6.34 0.11
N PRO A 369 8.61 -6.64 -0.70
CA PRO A 369 8.99 -8.01 -1.02
C PRO A 369 10.02 -8.54 0.00
N ARG A 370 9.74 -8.44 1.30
CA ARG A 370 10.48 -9.22 2.32
C ARG A 370 9.81 -10.59 2.45
N TYR A 371 10.52 -11.57 3.01
CA TYR A 371 10.07 -12.96 3.12
C TYR A 371 9.82 -13.63 1.75
N ARG A 372 10.85 -13.69 0.90
CA ARG A 372 10.72 -14.18 -0.50
C ARG A 372 10.47 -15.69 -0.58
N GLU A 373 10.91 -16.39 0.45
CA GLU A 373 10.68 -17.80 0.68
C GLU A 373 9.24 -18.12 1.01
N GLN A 374 8.43 -17.14 1.44
CA GLN A 374 7.02 -17.31 1.77
C GLN A 374 6.13 -17.06 0.55
N CYS A 375 5.07 -17.85 0.39
CA CYS A 375 4.04 -17.62 -0.61
C CYS A 375 3.27 -16.31 -0.33
N ASP A 376 2.39 -15.87 -1.24
CA ASP A 376 1.87 -14.50 -1.22
C ASP A 376 1.14 -14.10 0.08
N SER A 377 0.25 -14.96 0.60
CA SER A 377 -0.48 -14.68 1.86
C SER A 377 0.45 -14.58 3.09
N PRO A 378 1.30 -15.58 3.41
CA PRO A 378 2.15 -15.51 4.60
C PRO A 378 3.17 -14.38 4.51
N ARG A 379 3.71 -14.15 3.31
CA ARG A 379 4.60 -13.02 3.02
C ARG A 379 3.98 -11.69 3.40
N ARG A 380 2.77 -11.41 2.93
CA ARG A 380 2.06 -10.15 3.21
C ARG A 380 1.77 -9.97 4.70
N LEU A 381 1.43 -11.04 5.42
CA LEU A 381 1.23 -10.99 6.86
C LEU A 381 2.54 -10.63 7.59
N PHE A 382 3.64 -11.30 7.28
CA PHE A 382 4.92 -11.02 7.95
C PHE A 382 5.47 -9.64 7.62
N ASN A 383 5.30 -9.15 6.39
CA ASN A 383 5.63 -7.76 6.06
C ASN A 383 4.86 -6.76 6.92
N LEU A 384 3.57 -7.02 7.12
CA LEU A 384 2.71 -6.15 7.94
C LEU A 384 3.15 -6.18 9.41
N LEU A 385 3.37 -7.36 9.99
CA LEU A 385 3.82 -7.52 11.38
C LEU A 385 5.21 -6.92 11.60
N ASP A 386 6.12 -7.11 10.66
CA ASP A 386 7.45 -6.51 10.69
C ASP A 386 7.37 -4.98 10.68
N ALA A 387 6.54 -4.40 9.82
CA ALA A 387 6.30 -2.96 9.79
C ALA A 387 5.68 -2.44 11.10
N MET A 388 4.78 -3.20 11.72
CA MET A 388 4.21 -2.85 13.03
C MET A 388 5.26 -2.86 14.15
N LEU A 389 6.19 -3.82 14.15
CA LEU A 389 7.31 -3.86 15.10
C LEU A 389 8.26 -2.68 14.90
N VAL A 390 8.59 -2.37 13.64
CA VAL A 390 9.47 -1.24 13.27
C VAL A 390 8.93 0.09 13.80
N VAL A 391 7.63 0.33 13.69
CA VAL A 391 7.00 1.59 14.13
C VAL A 391 6.49 1.56 15.58
N CYS A 392 6.78 0.49 16.34
CA CYS A 392 6.34 0.39 17.73
C CYS A 392 6.93 1.53 18.57
N GLU A 393 6.06 2.29 19.22
CA GLU A 393 6.44 3.43 20.04
C GLU A 393 7.32 3.00 21.21
N PRO A 394 8.43 3.72 21.54
CA PRO A 394 9.32 3.34 22.64
C PRO A 394 8.59 3.12 23.97
N ALA A 395 7.58 3.93 24.28
CA ALA A 395 6.77 3.81 25.50
C ALA A 395 5.87 2.56 25.56
N LYS A 396 5.72 1.85 24.44
CA LYS A 396 4.92 0.62 24.29
C LYS A 396 5.78 -0.62 24.09
N ARG A 397 7.10 -0.47 24.13
CA ARG A 397 8.05 -1.59 24.03
C ARG A 397 8.21 -2.23 25.40
N VAL A 398 8.15 -3.55 25.44
CA VAL A 398 8.47 -4.30 26.65
C VAL A 398 9.98 -4.19 26.90
N SER A 399 10.36 -3.67 28.06
CA SER A 399 11.77 -3.51 28.44
C SER A 399 12.30 -4.82 29.02
N ASN A 400 12.78 -5.71 28.15
CA ASN A 400 13.55 -6.88 28.54
C ASN A 400 14.72 -7.09 27.55
N ARG A 401 15.71 -7.90 27.95
CA ARG A 401 16.94 -8.12 27.16
C ARG A 401 16.64 -8.59 25.74
N GLN A 402 15.67 -9.48 25.55
CA GLN A 402 15.35 -10.09 24.26
C GLN A 402 14.62 -9.12 23.33
N CYS A 403 13.61 -8.40 23.82
CA CYS A 403 12.91 -7.37 23.07
C CYS A 403 13.86 -6.24 22.69
N ASN A 404 14.77 -5.85 23.57
CA ASN A 404 15.82 -4.87 23.26
C ASN A 404 16.76 -5.36 22.15
N LYS A 405 17.13 -6.66 22.15
CA LYS A 405 17.87 -7.27 21.05
C LYS A 405 17.09 -7.20 19.74
N ILE A 406 15.83 -7.63 19.73
CA ILE A 406 14.95 -7.60 18.54
C ILE A 406 14.85 -6.18 17.96
N PHE A 407 14.58 -5.17 18.79
CA PHE A 407 14.50 -3.79 18.32
C PHE A 407 15.85 -3.24 17.83
N THR A 408 16.95 -3.71 18.39
CA THR A 408 18.31 -3.38 17.92
C THR A 408 18.57 -3.99 16.54
N ASP A 409 18.23 -5.27 16.35
CA ASP A 409 18.37 -5.96 15.07
C ASP A 409 17.46 -5.36 14.00
N ILE A 410 16.23 -4.99 14.35
CA ILE A 410 15.32 -4.21 13.49
C ILE A 410 15.99 -2.91 13.07
N ARG A 411 16.56 -2.16 14.02
CA ARG A 411 17.22 -0.87 13.73
C ARG A 411 18.46 -1.03 12.84
N ASN A 412 19.21 -2.13 13.00
CA ASN A 412 20.41 -2.40 12.22
C ASN A 412 20.11 -2.94 10.81
N SER A 413 18.98 -3.62 10.63
CA SER A 413 18.54 -4.17 9.33
C SER A 413 17.79 -3.17 8.45
N VAL A 414 17.41 -2.02 9.00
CA VAL A 414 16.89 -0.88 8.25
C VAL A 414 18.10 -0.10 7.73
N SER A 415 18.32 -0.08 6.41
CA SER A 415 19.49 0.54 5.79
C SER A 415 19.64 2.01 6.21
N ASP A 416 20.87 2.56 6.16
CA ASP A 416 21.20 3.89 6.67
C ASP A 416 20.25 5.00 6.14
N ILE A 417 19.84 4.92 4.88
CA ILE A 417 18.88 5.86 4.26
C ILE A 417 17.51 5.79 4.95
N THR A 418 17.06 4.61 5.35
CA THR A 418 15.82 4.44 6.11
C THR A 418 16.00 4.69 7.61
N LYS A 419 17.19 4.50 8.17
CA LYS A 419 17.49 4.71 9.60
C LYS A 419 17.38 6.18 9.99
N GLU A 420 17.90 7.07 9.15
CA GLU A 420 17.80 8.53 9.34
C GLU A 420 16.33 9.00 9.33
N ASN A 421 15.51 8.37 8.49
CA ASN A 421 14.08 8.67 8.39
C ASN A 421 13.25 8.01 9.50
N LEU A 422 13.63 6.82 9.94
CA LEU A 422 13.03 6.18 11.09
C LEU A 422 13.31 6.99 12.36
N ASP A 423 14.55 7.44 12.54
CA ASP A 423 14.96 8.27 13.65
C ASP A 423 14.25 9.63 13.61
N GLN A 424 14.02 10.23 12.42
CA GLN A 424 13.15 11.41 12.30
C GLN A 424 11.70 11.13 12.69
N ILE A 425 11.11 10.00 12.28
CA ILE A 425 9.75 9.62 12.66
C ILE A 425 9.64 9.41 14.18
N VAL A 426 10.60 8.69 14.77
CA VAL A 426 10.65 8.41 16.22
C VAL A 426 10.91 9.68 17.03
N ASN A 427 11.81 10.56 16.57
CA ASN A 427 12.10 11.82 17.24
C ASN A 427 10.93 12.81 17.17
N ASN A 428 10.20 12.85 16.05
CA ASN A 428 8.98 13.66 15.92
C ASN A 428 7.83 13.15 16.80
N GLN A 429 7.80 11.86 17.15
CA GLN A 429 6.88 11.33 18.15
C GLN A 429 7.25 11.80 19.57
N ASN A 430 8.54 11.77 19.92
CA ASN A 430 9.01 12.21 21.24
C ASN A 430 8.82 13.72 21.49
N GLN A 431 8.98 14.55 20.45
CA GLN A 431 8.78 16.01 20.58
C GLN A 431 7.33 16.40 20.87
N ASN A 432 6.34 15.63 20.39
CA ASN A 432 4.92 15.92 20.68
C ASN A 432 4.48 15.55 22.11
N VAL A 433 5.27 14.76 22.84
CA VAL A 433 4.98 14.38 24.24
C VAL A 433 5.42 15.48 25.21
N GLN A 434 6.47 16.25 24.89
CA GLN A 434 6.98 17.32 25.75
C GLN A 434 6.06 18.55 25.85
N TYR A 435 5.15 18.76 24.89
CA TYR A 435 4.20 19.88 24.91
C TYR A 435 2.92 19.64 25.73
N HIS A 436 2.79 18.47 26.37
CA HIS A 436 1.62 18.13 27.20
C HIS A 436 1.91 17.98 28.69
N VAL A 437 3.11 18.36 29.15
CA VAL A 437 3.47 18.45 30.56
C VAL A 437 4.01 19.86 30.84
N SER A 438 3.12 20.85 30.80
CA SER A 438 3.33 22.21 31.33
C SER A 438 2.00 22.81 31.70
#